data_AF-A0A3Q4HDY6-F1
#
_entry.id   AF-A0A3Q4HDY6-F1
#
_cell.length_a   1.000
_cell.length_b   1.000
_cell.length_c   1.000
_cell.angle_alpha   90.00
_cell.angle_beta   90.00
_cell.angle_gamma   90.00
#
_symmetry.space_group_name_H-M   'P 1'
#
loop_
_entity.id
_entity.type
_entity.pdbx_description
1 polymer ?
#
loop_
_entity_poly.entity_id
_entity_poly.type
_entity_poly.pdbx_seq_one_letter_code
_entity_poly.pdbx_strand_id
1 'polypeptide(L)'
;MHTYIFYIQVLRAGVRRGIRLQSSSTATASATASSSSPATSLGFSFDLTDQQKEFQQLARKFAREEIIPVAPAYDKSGEYPFPIIKKAWELGMVNGHIPQEYGGMGLSSFDTCLITEELAYGCTGMQTAIEANSLGVTNYYKYKFASRGHILSESV
;
A
#
# COMPACT_ATOMS: atom_id res chain seq x y z
N MET A 1 20.74 -8.33 -1.01
CA MET A 1 19.82 -9.38 -0.53
C MET A 1 19.90 -9.59 0.99
N HIS A 2 21.09 -9.72 1.60
CA HIS A 2 21.21 -9.94 3.06
C HIS A 2 20.89 -8.73 3.96
N THR A 3 21.00 -7.49 3.47
CA THR A 3 20.75 -6.26 4.24
C THR A 3 19.26 -5.94 4.43
N TYR A 4 18.41 -6.32 3.48
CA TYR A 4 16.96 -6.01 3.51
C TYR A 4 16.20 -6.89 4.52
N ILE A 5 16.60 -8.15 4.64
CA ILE A 5 16.04 -9.10 5.62
C ILE A 5 16.41 -8.68 7.05
N PHE A 6 17.61 -8.13 7.25
CA PHE A 6 18.05 -7.63 8.56
C PHE A 6 17.24 -6.42 9.03
N TYR A 7 16.87 -5.52 8.13
CA TYR A 7 16.07 -4.33 8.45
C TYR A 7 14.64 -4.68 8.92
N ILE A 8 14.00 -5.68 8.28
CA ILE A 8 12.66 -6.16 8.65
C ILE A 8 12.67 -6.86 10.02
N GLN A 9 13.75 -7.56 10.38
CA GLN A 9 13.88 -8.20 11.69
C GLN A 9 14.12 -7.19 12.83
N VAL A 10 14.89 -6.13 12.59
CA VAL A 10 15.14 -5.07 13.59
C VAL A 10 13.87 -4.28 13.91
N LEU A 11 13.05 -3.97 12.91
CA LEU A 11 11.75 -3.31 13.11
C LEU A 11 10.78 -4.17 13.95
N ARG A 12 10.75 -5.48 13.72
CA ARG A 12 9.93 -6.42 14.52
C ARG A 12 10.41 -6.56 15.97
N ALA A 13 11.70 -6.37 16.25
CA ALA A 13 12.26 -6.40 17.59
C ALA A 13 12.03 -5.10 18.39
N GLY A 14 12.04 -3.94 17.72
CA GLY A 14 11.82 -2.63 18.35
C GLY A 14 10.41 -2.46 18.93
N VAL A 15 9.40 -3.03 18.26
CA VAL A 15 7.99 -2.93 18.69
C VAL A 15 7.71 -3.73 19.97
N ARG A 16 8.46 -4.81 20.25
CA ARG A 16 8.25 -5.64 21.45
C ARG A 16 8.86 -5.10 22.74
N ARG A 17 9.79 -4.14 22.66
CA ARG A 17 10.47 -3.57 23.85
C ARG A 17 9.85 -2.29 24.40
N GLY A 18 8.92 -1.65 23.69
CA GLY A 18 8.30 -0.39 24.11
C GLY A 18 7.22 -0.52 25.19
N ILE A 19 6.79 -1.74 25.54
CA ILE A 19 5.69 -1.97 26.50
C ILE A 19 6.24 -2.44 27.84
N ARG A 20 6.91 -1.54 28.58
CA ARG A 20 6.97 -1.65 30.04
C ARG A 20 7.40 -0.32 30.66
N LEU A 21 6.44 0.43 31.17
CA LEU A 21 6.51 1.21 32.42
C LEU A 21 5.10 1.74 32.70
N GLN A 22 4.42 1.09 33.64
CA GLN A 22 3.17 1.57 34.24
C GLN A 22 3.49 2.74 35.18
N SER A 23 2.63 3.75 35.20
CA SER A 23 2.41 4.59 36.37
C SER A 23 0.92 4.65 36.65
N SER A 24 0.60 4.31 37.89
CA SER A 24 -0.70 4.10 38.50
C SER A 24 -1.50 5.40 38.60
N SER A 25 -2.78 5.37 38.25
CA SER A 25 -3.79 6.14 38.98
C SER A 25 -5.13 5.42 38.91
N THR A 26 -5.70 5.21 40.09
CA THR A 26 -7.01 4.65 40.37
C THR A 26 -8.09 5.63 39.94
N ALA A 27 -8.88 5.28 38.94
CA ALA A 27 -10.18 5.90 38.69
C ALA A 27 -11.16 4.82 38.21
N THR A 28 -12.07 4.47 39.12
CA THR A 28 -13.28 3.68 38.91
C THR A 28 -14.21 4.42 37.95
N ALA A 29 -14.41 3.89 36.75
CA ALA A 29 -15.59 4.20 35.94
C ALA A 29 -15.89 3.02 35.01
N SER A 30 -16.88 2.22 35.42
CA SER A 30 -17.51 1.20 34.63
C SER A 30 -18.19 1.85 33.42
N ALA A 31 -17.61 1.67 32.24
CA ALA A 31 -18.31 1.85 30.97
C ALA A 31 -18.09 0.57 30.18
N THR A 32 -19.19 -0.17 30.00
CA THR A 32 -19.31 -1.35 29.15
C THR A 32 -18.89 -0.97 27.73
N ALA A 33 -17.61 -1.13 27.41
CA ALA A 33 -17.16 -1.18 26.03
C ALA A 33 -17.63 -2.53 25.47
N SER A 34 -18.79 -2.51 24.84
CA SER A 34 -19.29 -3.57 23.99
C SER A 34 -18.20 -3.95 23.00
N SER A 35 -17.55 -5.09 23.25
CA SER A 35 -16.74 -5.78 22.26
C SER A 35 -17.68 -6.23 21.15
N SER A 36 -17.87 -5.39 20.13
CA SER A 36 -18.51 -5.83 18.91
C SER A 36 -17.55 -6.81 18.23
N SER A 37 -17.71 -8.09 18.54
CA SER A 37 -17.30 -9.17 17.65
C SER A 37 -17.64 -8.78 16.22
N PRO A 38 -16.80 -9.06 15.22
CA PRO A 38 -17.21 -8.84 13.83
C PRO A 38 -18.36 -9.81 13.60
N ALA A 39 -19.59 -9.29 13.71
CA ALA A 39 -20.74 -9.97 13.20
C ALA A 39 -20.44 -10.15 11.73
N THR A 40 -20.21 -11.39 11.30
CA THR A 40 -20.15 -11.73 9.89
C THR A 40 -21.52 -11.38 9.32
N SER A 41 -21.66 -10.14 8.88
CA SER A 41 -22.81 -9.62 8.17
C SER A 41 -22.95 -10.50 6.92
N LEU A 42 -24.05 -11.24 6.81
CA LEU A 42 -24.42 -12.00 5.62
C LEU A 42 -24.86 -11.06 4.47
N GLY A 43 -24.19 -9.91 4.31
CA GLY A 43 -24.51 -8.82 3.39
C GLY A 43 -23.25 -8.05 2.94
N PHE A 44 -23.44 -6.98 2.19
CA PHE A 44 -22.35 -6.15 1.67
C PHE A 44 -21.56 -5.48 2.79
N SER A 45 -20.23 -5.47 2.65
CA SER A 45 -19.31 -4.74 3.54
C SER A 45 -18.58 -3.67 2.75
N PHE A 46 -18.53 -2.45 3.30
CA PHE A 46 -17.75 -1.32 2.78
C PHE A 46 -16.50 -1.05 3.62
N ASP A 47 -16.28 -1.85 4.67
CA ASP A 47 -15.12 -1.69 5.54
C ASP A 47 -13.86 -2.23 4.87
N LEU A 48 -12.78 -1.45 4.94
CA LEU A 48 -11.46 -1.90 4.54
C LEU A 48 -10.90 -2.90 5.54
N THR A 49 -10.20 -3.91 5.02
CA THR A 49 -9.35 -4.78 5.86
C THR A 49 -8.23 -3.98 6.51
N ASP A 50 -7.65 -4.50 7.59
CA ASP A 50 -6.56 -3.79 8.29
C ASP A 50 -5.34 -3.61 7.38
N GLN A 51 -5.03 -4.61 6.54
CA GLN A 51 -3.96 -4.51 5.55
C GLN A 51 -4.25 -3.41 4.50
N GLN A 52 -5.49 -3.29 4.04
CA GLN A 52 -5.89 -2.22 3.12
C GLN A 52 -5.78 -0.83 3.75
N LYS A 53 -6.12 -0.70 5.04
CA LYS A 53 -5.92 0.54 5.80
C LYS A 53 -4.44 0.88 5.91
N GLU A 54 -3.57 -0.10 6.12
CA GLU A 54 -2.11 0.11 6.15
C GLU A 54 -1.59 0.62 4.79
N PHE A 55 -2.01 0.02 3.67
CA PHE A 55 -1.65 0.49 2.34
C PHE A 55 -2.12 1.93 2.08
N GLN A 56 -3.38 2.22 2.41
CA GLN A 56 -3.94 3.56 2.27
C GLN A 56 -3.16 4.58 3.12
N GLN A 57 -2.88 4.26 4.39
CA GLN A 57 -2.15 5.16 5.29
C GLN A 57 -0.72 5.42 4.81
N LEU A 58 -0.02 4.38 4.34
CA LEU A 58 1.33 4.51 3.82
C LEU A 58 1.34 5.39 2.55
N ALA A 59 0.43 5.13 1.61
CA ALA A 59 0.31 5.91 0.37
C ALA A 59 -0.07 7.37 0.66
N ARG A 60 -1.01 7.61 1.58
CA ARG A 60 -1.41 8.95 2.02
C ARG A 60 -0.26 9.72 2.63
N LYS A 61 0.53 9.07 3.50
CA LYS A 61 1.70 9.69 4.11
C LYS A 61 2.72 10.08 3.05
N PHE A 62 3.03 9.17 2.13
CA PHE A 62 3.94 9.44 1.02
C PHE A 62 3.44 10.59 0.14
N ALA A 63 2.16 10.61 -0.21
CA ALA A 63 1.58 11.69 -1.00
C ALA A 63 1.74 13.05 -0.32
N ARG A 64 1.47 13.13 0.99
CA ARG A 64 1.56 14.39 1.76
C ARG A 64 2.99 14.86 1.99
N GLU A 65 3.90 13.95 2.31
CA GLU A 65 5.26 14.30 2.72
C GLU A 65 6.22 14.42 1.54
N GLU A 66 5.99 13.68 0.45
CA GLU A 66 6.95 13.56 -0.65
C GLU A 66 6.41 14.11 -1.98
N ILE A 67 5.12 13.91 -2.30
CA ILE A 67 4.55 14.35 -3.59
C ILE A 67 4.07 15.81 -3.55
N ILE A 68 3.18 16.15 -2.61
CA ILE A 68 2.53 17.48 -2.54
C ILE A 68 3.56 18.63 -2.49
N PRO A 69 4.65 18.56 -1.69
CA PRO A 69 5.58 19.68 -1.57
C PRO A 69 6.31 20.02 -2.88
N VAL A 70 6.54 19.03 -3.74
CA VAL A 70 7.31 19.19 -4.99
C VAL A 70 6.45 19.24 -6.25
N ALA A 71 5.16 18.89 -6.16
CA ALA A 71 4.25 18.84 -7.29
C ALA A 71 4.19 20.14 -8.11
N PRO A 72 4.08 21.35 -7.52
CA PRO A 72 4.02 22.59 -8.31
C PRO A 72 5.32 22.89 -9.08
N ALA A 73 6.47 22.42 -8.59
CA ALA A 73 7.74 22.62 -9.25
C ALA A 73 7.86 21.72 -10.49
N TYR A 74 7.49 20.44 -10.34
CA TYR A 74 7.48 19.48 -11.44
C TYR A 74 6.44 19.82 -12.51
N ASP A 75 5.27 20.33 -12.12
CA ASP A 75 4.25 20.78 -13.07
C ASP A 75 4.75 21.95 -13.94
N LYS A 76 5.43 22.92 -13.32
CA LYS A 76 5.99 24.08 -14.04
C LYS A 76 7.19 23.72 -14.92
N SER A 77 8.08 22.84 -14.45
CA SER A 77 9.30 22.49 -15.19
C SER A 77 9.05 21.44 -16.27
N GLY A 78 8.05 20.58 -16.10
CA GLY A 78 7.81 19.41 -16.95
C GLY A 78 8.88 18.32 -16.81
N GLU A 79 9.75 18.41 -15.80
CA GLU A 79 10.79 17.42 -15.57
C GLU A 79 10.22 16.08 -15.10
N TYR A 80 10.88 14.99 -15.46
CA TYR A 80 10.46 13.67 -15.03
C TYR A 80 10.80 13.43 -13.54
N PRO A 81 9.83 13.08 -12.68
CA PRO A 81 10.00 13.01 -11.22
C PRO A 81 10.67 11.69 -10.78
N PHE A 82 11.82 11.36 -11.37
CA PHE A 82 12.56 10.12 -11.11
C PHE A 82 12.85 9.86 -9.62
N PRO A 83 13.25 10.86 -8.80
CA PRO A 83 13.48 10.65 -7.38
C PRO A 83 12.23 10.18 -6.62
N ILE A 84 11.07 10.74 -6.95
CA ILE A 84 9.79 10.38 -6.33
C ILE A 84 9.39 8.96 -6.73
N ILE A 85 9.49 8.64 -8.01
CA ILE A 85 9.16 7.30 -8.53
C ILE A 85 10.06 6.24 -7.90
N LYS A 86 11.36 6.54 -7.72
CA LYS A 86 12.30 5.64 -7.05
C LYS A 86 11.90 5.38 -5.60
N LYS A 87 11.52 6.41 -4.83
CA LYS A 87 11.02 6.24 -3.47
C LYS A 87 9.73 5.42 -3.43
N ALA A 88 8.79 5.68 -4.34
CA ALA A 88 7.56 4.90 -4.45
C ALA A 88 7.84 3.42 -4.73
N TRP A 89 8.85 3.12 -5.56
CA TRP A 89 9.29 1.75 -5.85
C TRP A 89 9.88 1.07 -4.61
N GLU A 90 10.73 1.77 -3.85
CA GLU A 90 11.31 1.24 -2.60
C GLU A 90 10.25 0.95 -1.53
N LEU A 91 9.13 1.67 -1.54
CA LEU A 91 7.97 1.46 -0.66
C LEU A 91 7.00 0.37 -1.17
N GLY A 92 7.24 -0.22 -2.34
CA GLY A 92 6.37 -1.25 -2.92
C GLY A 92 5.05 -0.73 -3.50
N MET A 93 4.95 0.57 -3.79
CA MET A 93 3.76 1.20 -4.38
C MET A 93 3.72 1.15 -5.90
N VAL A 94 4.73 0.54 -6.54
CA VAL A 94 4.85 0.42 -7.99
C VAL A 94 4.67 -1.03 -8.39
N ASN A 95 3.86 -1.29 -9.41
CA ASN A 95 3.60 -2.63 -9.94
C ASN A 95 3.09 -3.65 -8.89
N GLY A 96 2.24 -3.22 -7.95
CA GLY A 96 1.76 -4.06 -6.86
C GLY A 96 1.08 -5.36 -7.32
N HIS A 97 0.44 -5.34 -8.49
CA HIS A 97 -0.28 -6.49 -9.07
C HIS A 97 0.63 -7.62 -9.60
N ILE A 98 1.95 -7.40 -9.70
CA ILE A 98 2.87 -8.44 -10.16
C ILE A 98 2.85 -9.61 -9.17
N PRO A 99 2.66 -10.86 -9.64
CA PRO A 99 2.67 -12.02 -8.76
C PRO A 99 3.99 -12.22 -8.00
N GLN A 100 3.90 -12.80 -6.81
CA GLN A 100 5.04 -13.01 -5.93
C GLN A 100 6.12 -13.91 -6.56
N GLU A 101 5.75 -14.84 -7.44
CA GLU A 101 6.71 -15.69 -8.19
C GLU A 101 7.67 -14.89 -9.09
N TYR A 102 7.31 -13.65 -9.44
CA TYR A 102 8.15 -12.72 -10.19
C TYR A 102 8.76 -11.61 -9.32
N GLY A 103 8.67 -11.73 -7.99
CA GLY A 103 9.19 -10.75 -7.05
C GLY A 103 8.30 -9.52 -6.84
N GLY A 104 7.05 -9.56 -7.29
CA GLY A 104 6.04 -8.55 -6.98
C GLY A 104 5.31 -8.82 -5.66
N MET A 105 4.32 -7.98 -5.33
CA MET A 105 3.55 -8.12 -4.10
C MET A 105 2.30 -9.00 -4.25
N GLY A 106 1.82 -9.21 -5.47
CA GLY A 106 0.60 -9.96 -5.76
C GLY A 106 -0.67 -9.29 -5.22
N LEU A 107 -0.70 -7.95 -5.21
CA LEU A 107 -1.85 -7.18 -4.75
C LEU A 107 -3.07 -7.37 -5.68
N SER A 108 -4.26 -7.30 -5.08
CA SER A 108 -5.50 -7.26 -5.85
C SER A 108 -5.67 -5.90 -6.54
N SER A 109 -6.52 -5.85 -7.58
CA SER A 109 -6.88 -4.58 -8.24
C SER A 109 -7.39 -3.56 -7.24
N PHE A 110 -8.21 -3.98 -6.27
CA PHE A 110 -8.76 -3.07 -5.26
C PHE A 110 -7.68 -2.49 -4.35
N ASP A 111 -6.71 -3.29 -3.90
CA ASP A 111 -5.58 -2.80 -3.10
C ASP A 111 -4.76 -1.77 -3.90
N THR A 112 -4.56 -2.01 -5.21
CA THR A 112 -3.87 -1.04 -6.08
C THR A 112 -4.69 0.24 -6.28
N CYS A 113 -6.02 0.17 -6.33
CA CYS A 113 -6.88 1.35 -6.41
C CYS A 113 -6.72 2.23 -5.17
N LEU A 114 -6.69 1.65 -3.96
CA LEU A 114 -6.50 2.39 -2.72
C LEU A 114 -5.16 3.14 -2.68
N ILE A 115 -4.09 2.51 -3.17
CA ILE A 115 -2.77 3.15 -3.26
C ILE A 115 -2.81 4.28 -4.30
N THR A 116 -3.33 3.98 -5.49
CA THR A 116 -3.39 4.92 -6.61
C THR A 116 -4.20 6.17 -6.28
N GLU A 117 -5.33 6.03 -5.59
CA GLU A 117 -6.16 7.16 -5.17
C GLU A 117 -5.38 8.16 -4.30
N GLU A 118 -4.64 7.65 -3.31
CA GLU A 118 -3.85 8.49 -2.40
C GLU A 118 -2.65 9.14 -3.12
N LEU A 119 -2.00 8.44 -4.05
CA LEU A 119 -0.93 9.02 -4.86
C LEU A 119 -1.46 10.12 -5.80
N ALA A 120 -2.62 9.87 -6.42
CA ALA A 120 -3.28 10.82 -7.32
C ALA A 120 -3.74 12.07 -6.57
N TYR A 121 -4.16 11.94 -5.30
CA TYR A 121 -4.45 13.08 -4.43
C TYR A 121 -3.25 14.03 -4.29
N GLY A 122 -2.02 13.50 -4.29
CA GLY A 122 -0.81 14.32 -4.28
C GLY A 122 -0.54 14.99 -5.62
N CYS A 123 -0.44 14.20 -6.70
CA CYS A 123 -0.25 14.71 -8.06
C CYS A 123 -0.58 13.60 -9.08
N THR A 124 -1.61 13.83 -9.89
CA THR A 124 -2.03 12.90 -10.94
C THR A 124 -0.97 12.72 -12.04
N GLY A 125 -0.14 13.73 -12.31
CA GLY A 125 0.95 13.63 -13.28
C GLY A 125 2.02 12.62 -12.86
N MET A 126 2.49 12.71 -11.60
CA MET A 126 3.45 11.75 -11.05
C MET A 126 2.84 10.36 -10.88
N GLN A 127 1.59 10.29 -10.40
CA GLN A 127 0.87 9.02 -10.27
C GLN A 127 0.72 8.33 -11.63
N THR A 128 0.40 9.07 -12.69
CA THR A 128 0.31 8.51 -14.06
C THR A 128 1.65 7.93 -14.51
N ALA A 129 2.77 8.60 -14.21
CA ALA A 129 4.10 8.09 -14.53
C ALA A 129 4.40 6.76 -13.80
N ILE A 130 3.93 6.62 -12.56
CA ILE A 130 4.04 5.36 -11.78
C ILE A 130 3.17 4.27 -12.41
N GLU A 131 1.91 4.58 -12.71
CA GLU A 131 0.92 3.59 -13.16
C GLU A 131 1.08 3.17 -14.62
N ALA A 132 1.68 4.02 -15.47
CA ALA A 132 2.02 3.65 -16.84
C ALA A 132 2.91 2.38 -16.90
N ASN A 133 3.78 2.20 -15.90
CA ASN A 133 4.57 0.98 -15.77
C ASN A 133 3.68 -0.24 -15.51
N SER A 134 2.67 -0.09 -14.64
CA SER A 134 1.71 -1.14 -14.35
C SER A 134 0.98 -1.59 -15.62
N LEU A 135 0.54 -0.63 -16.46
CA LEU A 135 -0.18 -0.90 -17.70
C LEU A 135 0.65 -1.70 -18.72
N GLY A 136 1.93 -1.34 -18.88
CA GLY A 136 2.82 -2.06 -19.80
C GLY A 136 3.10 -3.49 -19.33
N VAL A 137 3.34 -3.66 -18.03
CA VAL A 137 3.76 -4.92 -17.45
C VAL A 137 2.61 -5.91 -17.26
N THR A 138 1.39 -5.43 -16.97
CA THR A 138 0.19 -6.27 -16.81
C THR A 138 -0.04 -7.18 -18.00
N ASN A 139 0.12 -6.66 -19.23
CA ASN A 139 -0.10 -7.43 -20.45
C ASN A 139 0.87 -8.61 -20.56
N TYR A 140 2.16 -8.38 -20.28
CA TYR A 140 3.18 -9.43 -20.36
C TYR A 140 2.85 -10.61 -19.45
N TYR A 141 2.48 -10.35 -18.19
CA TYR A 141 2.14 -11.43 -17.26
C TYR A 141 0.82 -12.10 -17.60
N LYS A 142 -0.21 -11.36 -18.02
CA LYS A 142 -1.48 -11.96 -18.44
C LYS A 142 -1.29 -12.93 -19.60
N TYR A 143 -0.51 -12.58 -20.63
CA TYR A 143 -0.22 -13.51 -21.74
C TYR A 143 0.63 -14.71 -21.31
N LYS A 144 1.59 -14.52 -20.41
CA LYS A 144 2.44 -15.60 -19.90
C LYS A 144 1.67 -16.57 -18.97
N PHE A 145 0.70 -16.06 -18.20
CA PHE A 145 -0.23 -16.89 -17.43
C PHE A 145 -1.22 -17.64 -18.32
N ALA A 146 -1.82 -16.95 -19.30
CA ALA A 146 -2.78 -17.54 -20.23
C ALA A 146 -2.16 -18.70 -21.05
N SER A 147 -0.91 -18.54 -21.51
CA SER A 147 -0.17 -19.59 -22.22
C SER A 147 0.24 -20.78 -21.36
N ARG A 148 0.17 -20.67 -20.03
CA ARG A 148 0.40 -21.76 -19.07
C ARG A 148 -0.87 -22.51 -18.67
N GLY A 149 -2.00 -22.28 -19.35
CA GLY A 149 -3.26 -23.00 -19.13
C GLY A 149 -4.09 -22.49 -17.93
N HIS A 150 -3.67 -21.41 -17.28
CA HIS A 150 -4.47 -20.73 -16.28
C HIS A 150 -5.40 -19.73 -16.98
N ILE A 151 -6.58 -20.20 -17.37
CA ILE A 151 -7.67 -19.34 -17.85
C ILE A 151 -8.03 -18.39 -16.70
N LEU A 152 -7.88 -17.08 -16.92
CA LEU A 152 -8.30 -16.04 -16.00
C LEU A 152 -9.83 -16.13 -15.86
N SER A 153 -10.32 -16.86 -14.86
CA SER A 153 -11.76 -17.04 -14.64
C SER A 153 -12.43 -15.86 -13.97
N GLU A 154 -11.71 -14.83 -13.51
CA GLU A 154 -12.34 -13.71 -12.79
C GLU A 154 -11.72 -12.37 -13.22
N SER A 155 -12.48 -11.64 -14.02
CA SER A 155 -12.26 -10.24 -14.38
C SER A 155 -13.62 -9.60 -14.68
N VAL A 156 -14.46 -9.52 -13.65
CA VAL A 156 -15.56 -8.54 -13.52
C VAL A 156 -15.57 -8.09 -12.06
#